data_AF-A0A846ELA6-F1
#
_entry.id   AF-A0A846ELA6-F1
#
_cell.length_a   1.000
_cell.length_b   1.000
_cell.length_c   1.000
_cell.angle_alpha   90.00
_cell.angle_beta   90.00
_cell.angle_gamma   90.00
#
_symmetry.space_group_name_H-M   'P 1'
#
loop_
_entity.id
_entity.type
_entity.pdbx_description
1 polymer ?
#
loop_
_entity_poly.entity_id
_entity_poly.type
_entity_poly.pdbx_seq_one_letter_code
_entity_poly.pdbx_strand_id
1 'polypeptide(L)'
;MTIPRNIFKEVTSFLNRHFFFNVFLPSFIFCTLMLIVVIEGAGWDLIKIIQAWNQQDALFKILQVMGFITLVTAFSVVWSSQIGVIIRFYEGYWNFMLAKYLVSIGKSFHKNIGNSFDSKRRMEKIAKKMKENQQKIKNNKANLEQVKNQLNSASYQPKADIKKLQKEQKQLQNEDLQLQNEQKKLNELKLEIQKNMSGYEESIYLYYPPLTVLEEEVMPTRLGNILKNAELYPLSRYKIDTVLIWPRLYSLLPQDFKQILERARSSLELMVTISALSGMFAIFSSVYLLVVKASGFLFLGCFWGGLLLAWFSYQGALGSAIVYAQQIKVAFDLYRNELLSQMRLPLPETYQEEQEIWEQVCRFIYTEKI
;
A
#
# COMPACT_ATOMS: atom_id res chain seq x y z
N MET A 1 -43.90 19.32 26.80
CA MET A 1 -42.47 19.52 26.49
C MET A 1 -42.12 18.69 25.26
N THR A 2 -42.37 19.22 24.07
CA THR A 2 -42.12 18.55 22.79
C THR A 2 -40.64 18.69 22.45
N ILE A 3 -39.88 17.62 22.58
CA ILE A 3 -38.50 17.55 22.11
C ILE A 3 -38.49 17.87 20.60
N PRO A 4 -37.66 18.81 20.12
CA PRO A 4 -37.67 19.21 18.71
C PRO A 4 -37.35 18.02 17.80
N ARG A 5 -38.28 17.65 16.90
CA ARG A 5 -38.09 16.60 15.86
C ARG A 5 -36.83 16.80 15.02
N ASN A 6 -36.31 18.03 14.92
CA ASN A 6 -35.11 18.35 14.16
C ASN A 6 -33.82 17.80 14.79
N ILE A 7 -33.71 17.83 16.13
CA ILE A 7 -32.53 17.28 16.84
C ILE A 7 -32.48 15.77 16.66
N PHE A 8 -33.64 15.09 16.70
CA PHE A 8 -33.70 13.66 16.45
C PHE A 8 -33.27 13.30 15.03
N LYS A 9 -33.64 14.08 14.01
CA LYS A 9 -33.21 13.86 12.62
C LYS A 9 -31.69 14.02 12.45
N GLU A 10 -31.08 15.03 13.07
CA GLU A 10 -29.62 15.23 13.08
C GLU A 10 -28.87 14.16 13.86
N VAL A 11 -29.38 13.73 15.01
CA VAL A 11 -28.81 12.63 15.81
C VAL A 11 -28.97 11.28 15.11
N THR A 12 -30.09 11.03 14.43
CA THR A 12 -30.25 9.84 13.57
C THR A 12 -29.39 9.89 12.31
N SER A 13 -29.04 11.08 11.82
CA SER A 13 -28.05 11.25 10.76
C SER A 13 -26.62 10.90 11.24
N PHE A 14 -26.33 11.10 12.53
CA PHE A 14 -25.07 10.64 13.14
C PHE A 14 -25.02 9.11 13.27
N LEU A 15 -26.17 8.47 13.56
CA LEU A 15 -26.39 7.03 13.48
C LEU A 15 -26.65 6.55 12.04
N ASN A 16 -25.92 7.10 11.08
CA ASN A 16 -26.02 6.72 9.68
C ASN A 16 -25.70 5.23 9.50
N ARG A 17 -26.28 4.61 8.45
CA ARG A 17 -25.98 3.22 8.04
C ARG A 17 -24.47 2.93 8.05
N HIS A 18 -23.68 3.91 7.61
CA HIS A 18 -22.22 3.85 7.64
C HIS A 18 -21.65 3.62 9.05
N PHE A 19 -21.98 4.48 10.01
CA PHE A 19 -21.50 4.38 11.39
C PHE A 19 -21.89 3.04 12.01
N PHE A 20 -23.14 2.61 11.80
CA PHE A 20 -23.63 1.36 12.37
C PHE A 20 -22.86 0.14 11.87
N PHE A 21 -22.74 -0.02 10.55
CA PHE A 21 -22.10 -1.21 9.98
C PHE A 21 -20.57 -1.18 10.03
N ASN A 22 -19.96 0.00 9.90
CA ASN A 22 -18.51 0.09 9.78
C ASN A 22 -17.79 0.24 11.11
N VAL A 23 -18.48 0.73 12.14
CA VAL A 23 -17.84 1.04 13.42
C VAL A 23 -18.59 0.40 14.59
N PHE A 24 -19.89 0.64 14.73
CA PHE A 24 -20.65 0.16 15.89
C PHE A 24 -20.73 -1.37 15.94
N LEU A 25 -21.10 -2.03 14.86
CA LEU A 25 -21.26 -3.48 14.84
C LEU A 25 -19.92 -4.22 15.11
N PRO A 26 -18.79 -3.88 14.45
CA PRO A 26 -17.48 -4.46 14.81
C PRO A 26 -17.10 -4.18 16.27
N SER A 27 -17.35 -2.97 16.77
CA SER A 27 -17.07 -2.60 18.16
C SER A 27 -17.92 -3.39 19.15
N PHE A 28 -19.20 -3.60 18.85
CA PHE A 28 -20.11 -4.40 19.67
C PHE A 28 -19.62 -5.85 19.77
N ILE A 29 -19.23 -6.44 18.64
CA ILE A 29 -18.65 -7.80 18.61
C ILE A 29 -17.36 -7.85 19.43
N PHE A 30 -16.46 -6.88 19.23
CA PHE A 30 -15.20 -6.77 19.99
C PHE A 30 -15.44 -6.69 21.51
N CYS A 31 -16.30 -5.76 21.97
CA CYS A 31 -16.60 -5.58 23.39
C CYS A 31 -17.28 -6.83 23.99
N THR A 32 -18.16 -7.48 23.23
CA THR A 32 -18.85 -8.71 23.67
C THR A 32 -17.86 -9.86 23.82
N LEU A 33 -16.97 -10.07 22.83
CA LEU A 33 -15.94 -11.11 22.91
C LEU A 33 -14.96 -10.85 24.06
N MET A 34 -14.55 -9.59 24.26
CA MET A 34 -13.70 -9.22 25.40
C MET A 34 -14.39 -9.52 26.73
N LEU A 35 -15.68 -9.20 26.87
CA LEU A 35 -16.44 -9.50 28.09
C LEU A 35 -16.49 -11.01 28.36
N ILE A 36 -16.74 -11.82 27.33
CA ILE A 36 -16.74 -13.30 27.44
C ILE A 36 -15.37 -13.80 27.89
N VAL A 37 -14.29 -13.32 27.27
CA VAL A 37 -12.92 -13.72 27.67
C VAL A 37 -12.61 -13.32 29.11
N VAL A 38 -13.07 -12.15 29.55
CA VAL A 38 -12.87 -11.68 30.93
C VAL A 38 -13.58 -12.61 31.93
N ILE A 39 -14.84 -12.97 31.63
CA ILE A 39 -15.66 -13.88 32.45
C ILE A 39 -14.99 -15.25 32.56
N GLU A 40 -14.68 -15.87 31.41
CA GLU A 40 -14.07 -17.20 31.36
C GLU A 40 -12.68 -17.21 32.00
N GLY A 41 -11.87 -16.18 31.75
CA GLY A 41 -10.53 -16.05 32.32
C GLY A 41 -10.53 -15.81 33.83
N ALA A 42 -11.58 -15.19 34.39
CA ALA A 42 -11.75 -15.04 35.83
C ALA A 42 -12.21 -16.34 36.52
N GLY A 43 -12.48 -17.40 35.76
CA GLY A 43 -13.03 -18.66 36.28
C GLY A 43 -14.49 -18.55 36.71
N TRP A 44 -15.20 -17.52 36.25
CA TRP A 44 -16.63 -17.41 36.50
C TRP A 44 -17.38 -18.34 35.54
N ASP A 45 -18.16 -19.25 36.12
CA ASP A 45 -18.97 -20.19 35.33
C ASP A 45 -20.09 -19.43 34.60
N LEU A 46 -20.00 -19.41 33.26
CA LEU A 46 -20.96 -18.73 32.39
C LEU A 46 -22.40 -19.19 32.66
N ILE A 47 -22.59 -20.48 32.98
CA ILE A 47 -23.93 -21.04 33.27
C ILE A 47 -24.48 -20.40 34.54
N LYS A 48 -23.66 -20.22 35.57
CA LYS A 48 -24.07 -19.57 36.82
C LYS A 48 -24.37 -18.09 36.61
N ILE A 49 -23.62 -17.39 35.77
CA ILE A 49 -23.91 -15.99 35.41
C ILE A 49 -25.26 -15.90 34.69
N ILE A 50 -25.54 -16.79 33.74
CA ILE A 50 -26.82 -16.81 33.02
C ILE A 50 -27.98 -17.12 33.99
N GLN A 51 -27.78 -18.03 34.94
CA GLN A 51 -28.78 -18.33 35.98
C GLN A 51 -29.03 -17.12 36.90
N ALA A 52 -27.96 -16.45 37.35
CA ALA A 52 -28.05 -15.24 38.17
C ALA A 52 -28.73 -14.10 37.41
N TRP A 53 -28.40 -13.92 36.14
CA TRP A 53 -29.08 -13.00 35.23
C TRP A 53 -30.58 -13.31 35.20
N ASN A 54 -30.98 -14.57 34.97
CA ASN A 54 -32.39 -14.93 34.87
C ASN A 54 -33.19 -14.58 36.14
N GLN A 55 -32.57 -14.71 37.32
CA GLN A 55 -33.19 -14.40 38.62
C GLN A 55 -33.22 -12.90 38.95
N GLN A 56 -32.50 -12.06 38.20
CA GLN A 56 -32.41 -10.62 38.46
C GLN A 56 -33.70 -9.89 38.06
N ASP A 57 -34.00 -8.83 38.80
CA ASP A 57 -35.12 -7.93 38.53
C ASP A 57 -35.01 -7.27 37.15
N ALA A 58 -36.17 -7.05 36.50
CA ALA A 58 -36.25 -6.57 35.12
C ALA A 58 -35.64 -5.19 34.93
N LEU A 59 -35.77 -4.30 35.91
CA LEU A 59 -35.22 -2.94 35.84
C LEU A 59 -33.68 -3.00 35.79
N PHE A 60 -33.06 -3.86 36.60
CA PHE A 60 -31.60 -3.99 36.59
C PHE A 60 -31.08 -4.63 35.29
N LYS A 61 -31.78 -5.61 34.72
CA LYS A 61 -31.44 -6.18 33.41
C LYS A 61 -31.43 -5.10 32.33
N ILE A 62 -32.49 -4.29 32.28
CA ILE A 62 -32.62 -3.20 31.32
C ILE A 62 -31.47 -2.19 31.51
N LEU A 63 -31.17 -1.80 32.75
CA LEU A 63 -30.05 -0.89 33.03
C LEU A 63 -28.70 -1.46 32.58
N GLN A 64 -28.43 -2.75 32.79
CA GLN A 64 -27.19 -3.40 32.35
C GLN A 64 -27.09 -3.47 30.82
N VAL A 65 -28.18 -3.83 30.11
CA VAL A 65 -28.20 -3.82 28.64
C VAL A 65 -28.00 -2.41 28.09
N MET A 66 -28.74 -1.41 28.62
CA MET A 66 -28.59 -0.02 28.18
C MET A 66 -27.18 0.52 28.51
N GLY A 67 -26.64 0.17 29.66
CA GLY A 67 -25.27 0.54 30.06
C GLY A 67 -24.24 -0.05 29.10
N PHE A 68 -24.36 -1.31 28.73
CA PHE A 68 -23.48 -1.95 27.75
C PHE A 68 -23.59 -1.31 26.36
N ILE A 69 -24.81 -1.09 25.86
CA ILE A 69 -25.03 -0.42 24.57
C ILE A 69 -24.46 1.01 24.60
N THR A 70 -24.62 1.73 25.70
CA THR A 70 -24.07 3.08 25.88
C THR A 70 -22.54 3.07 25.86
N LEU A 71 -21.92 2.11 26.55
CA LEU A 71 -20.46 1.94 26.56
C LEU A 71 -19.94 1.61 25.16
N VAL A 72 -20.56 0.65 24.47
CA VAL A 72 -20.19 0.29 23.09
C VAL A 72 -20.37 1.48 22.16
N THR A 73 -21.46 2.24 22.30
CA THR A 73 -21.69 3.46 21.49
C THR A 73 -20.61 4.50 21.74
N ALA A 74 -20.28 4.77 23.01
CA ALA A 74 -19.21 5.71 23.36
C ALA A 74 -17.85 5.27 22.79
N PHE A 75 -17.51 3.99 22.92
CA PHE A 75 -16.31 3.41 22.32
C PHE A 75 -16.31 3.56 20.79
N SER A 76 -17.45 3.28 20.14
CA SER A 76 -17.62 3.38 18.69
C SER A 76 -17.48 4.82 18.19
N VAL A 77 -17.99 5.81 18.93
CA VAL A 77 -17.83 7.24 18.60
C VAL A 77 -16.36 7.65 18.70
N VAL A 78 -15.67 7.23 19.77
CA VAL A 78 -14.23 7.48 19.91
C VAL A 78 -13.46 6.82 18.77
N TRP A 79 -13.76 5.55 18.45
CA TRP A 79 -13.17 4.84 17.33
C TRP A 79 -13.36 5.58 16.00
N SER A 80 -14.60 6.00 15.71
CA SER A 80 -14.93 6.75 14.50
C SER A 80 -14.18 8.07 14.41
N SER A 81 -13.92 8.75 15.54
CA SER A 81 -13.10 9.98 15.54
C SER A 81 -11.63 9.71 15.22
N GLN A 82 -11.13 8.51 15.53
CA GLN A 82 -9.72 8.12 15.36
C GLN A 82 -9.46 7.35 14.06
N ILE A 83 -10.48 7.09 13.24
CA ILE A 83 -10.33 6.26 12.02
C ILE A 83 -9.22 6.76 11.09
N GLY A 84 -9.06 8.09 10.95
CA GLY A 84 -7.98 8.67 10.16
C GLY A 84 -6.59 8.42 10.74
N VAL A 85 -6.45 8.41 12.07
CA VAL A 85 -5.19 8.07 12.76
C VAL A 85 -4.87 6.59 12.59
N ILE A 86 -5.89 5.72 12.68
CA ILE A 86 -5.76 4.28 12.50
C ILE A 86 -5.34 3.97 11.06
N ILE A 87 -5.97 4.59 10.06
CA ILE A 87 -5.58 4.43 8.65
C ILE A 87 -4.13 4.90 8.44
N ARG A 88 -3.76 6.08 8.96
CA ARG A 88 -2.37 6.57 8.89
C ARG A 88 -1.38 5.62 9.55
N PHE A 89 -1.76 4.99 10.66
CA PHE A 89 -0.95 3.95 11.29
C PHE A 89 -0.77 2.74 10.37
N TYR A 90 -1.83 2.30 9.67
CA TYR A 90 -1.75 1.21 8.68
C TYR A 90 -1.01 1.61 7.38
N GLU A 91 -1.01 2.89 7.01
CA GLU A 91 -0.19 3.45 5.92
C GLU A 91 1.30 3.47 6.28
N GLY A 92 1.62 3.44 7.59
CA GLY A 92 2.98 3.42 8.10
C GLY A 92 3.50 4.77 8.63
N TYR A 93 2.62 5.73 8.89
CA TYR A 93 2.96 6.99 9.57
C TYR A 93 3.14 6.75 11.08
N TRP A 94 4.28 6.15 11.43
CA TRP A 94 4.61 5.79 12.80
C TRP A 94 5.51 6.84 13.46
N ASN A 95 5.00 7.53 14.48
CA ASN A 95 5.67 8.69 15.10
C ASN A 95 6.48 8.38 16.39
N PHE A 96 6.81 7.11 16.67
CA PHE A 96 7.51 6.70 17.90
C PHE A 96 8.99 6.35 17.66
N MET A 97 9.84 6.37 18.70
CA MET A 97 11.30 6.20 18.59
C MET A 97 11.74 4.95 17.80
N LEU A 98 11.16 3.78 18.12
CA LEU A 98 11.46 2.50 17.46
C LEU A 98 10.92 2.42 16.02
N ALA A 99 10.00 3.31 15.65
CA ALA A 99 9.38 3.29 14.33
C ALA A 99 10.37 3.60 13.22
N LYS A 100 11.36 4.47 13.46
CA LYS A 100 12.33 4.88 12.41
C LYS A 100 13.02 3.69 11.76
N TYR A 101 13.36 2.69 12.58
CA TYR A 101 13.99 1.46 12.10
C TYR A 101 13.00 0.62 11.27
N LEU A 102 11.78 0.42 11.77
CA LEU A 102 10.73 -0.32 11.05
C LEU A 102 10.33 0.35 9.73
N VAL A 103 10.23 1.69 9.72
CA VAL A 103 9.95 2.48 8.50
C VAL A 103 11.07 2.29 7.49
N SER A 104 12.34 2.39 7.91
CA SER A 104 13.49 2.21 7.01
C SER A 104 13.49 0.81 6.37
N ILE A 105 13.27 -0.24 7.18
CA ILE A 105 13.16 -1.61 6.68
C ILE A 105 12.01 -1.75 5.68
N GLY A 106 10.81 -1.29 6.06
CA GLY A 106 9.62 -1.40 5.22
C GLY A 106 9.79 -0.66 3.89
N LYS A 107 10.32 0.57 3.93
CA LYS A 107 10.62 1.35 2.71
C LYS A 107 11.63 0.65 1.82
N SER A 108 12.72 0.12 2.39
CA SER A 108 13.75 -0.61 1.62
C SER A 108 13.16 -1.86 0.96
N PHE A 109 12.37 -2.64 1.70
CA PHE A 109 11.69 -3.82 1.19
C PHE A 109 10.75 -3.48 0.03
N HIS A 110 9.87 -2.48 0.21
CA HIS A 110 8.92 -2.07 -0.81
C HIS A 110 9.59 -1.39 -2.01
N LYS A 111 10.68 -0.65 -1.81
CA LYS A 111 11.48 -0.09 -2.89
C LYS A 111 12.10 -1.19 -3.75
N ASN A 112 12.62 -2.25 -3.13
CA ASN A 112 13.16 -3.40 -3.87
C ASN A 112 12.08 -4.14 -4.67
N ILE A 113 10.90 -4.34 -4.08
CA ILE A 113 9.78 -4.97 -4.79
C ILE A 113 9.31 -4.09 -5.95
N GLY A 114 9.05 -2.80 -5.72
CA GLY A 114 8.61 -1.92 -6.78
C GLY A 114 9.65 -1.80 -7.91
N ASN A 115 10.95 -1.75 -7.58
CA ASN A 115 12.03 -1.77 -8.58
C ASN A 115 12.04 -3.07 -9.42
N SER A 116 11.53 -4.19 -8.87
CA SER A 116 11.39 -5.43 -9.63
C SER A 116 10.31 -5.33 -10.70
N PHE A 117 9.29 -4.50 -10.48
CA PHE A 117 8.22 -4.22 -11.43
C PHE A 117 8.55 -3.09 -12.42
N ASP A 118 9.58 -2.27 -12.17
CA ASP A 118 10.03 -1.23 -13.09
C ASP A 118 10.71 -1.85 -14.33
N SER A 119 9.87 -2.30 -15.27
CA SER A 119 10.26 -2.94 -16.51
C SER A 119 11.13 -2.00 -17.35
N LYS A 120 10.84 -0.69 -17.38
CA LYS A 120 11.61 0.32 -18.13
C LYS A 120 13.05 0.38 -17.64
N ARG A 121 13.25 0.60 -16.33
CA ARG A 121 14.60 0.67 -15.75
C ARG A 121 15.36 -0.66 -15.89
N ARG A 122 14.67 -1.79 -15.77
CA ARG A 122 15.27 -3.12 -16.02
C ARG A 122 15.71 -3.28 -17.46
N MET A 123 14.88 -2.86 -18.42
CA MET A 123 15.19 -2.89 -19.85
C MET A 123 16.36 -1.98 -20.21
N GLU A 124 16.46 -0.80 -19.61
CA GLU A 124 17.60 0.11 -19.77
C GLU A 124 18.91 -0.51 -19.25
N LYS A 125 18.88 -1.11 -18.05
CA LYS A 125 20.05 -1.82 -17.49
C LYS A 125 20.48 -2.99 -18.37
N ILE A 126 19.54 -3.77 -18.89
CA ILE A 126 19.81 -4.87 -19.82
C ILE A 126 20.41 -4.32 -21.12
N ALA A 127 19.81 -3.28 -21.71
CA ALA A 127 20.31 -2.65 -22.93
C ALA A 127 21.73 -2.10 -22.76
N LYS A 128 22.03 -1.47 -21.62
CA LYS A 128 23.38 -0.99 -21.30
C LYS A 128 24.37 -2.15 -21.23
N LYS A 129 24.05 -3.21 -20.49
CA LYS A 129 24.93 -4.38 -20.34
C LYS A 129 25.16 -5.11 -21.67
N MET A 130 24.11 -5.22 -22.50
CA MET A 130 24.22 -5.76 -23.84
C MET A 130 25.17 -4.95 -24.73
N LYS A 131 25.12 -3.61 -24.68
CA LYS A 131 26.05 -2.75 -25.41
C LYS A 131 27.50 -2.94 -24.93
N GLU A 132 27.71 -3.02 -23.62
CA GLU A 132 29.03 -3.28 -23.04
C GLU A 132 29.59 -4.64 -23.48
N ASN A 133 28.77 -5.69 -23.43
CA ASN A 133 29.17 -7.03 -23.86
C ASN A 133 29.45 -7.10 -25.37
N GLN A 134 28.65 -6.43 -26.21
CA GLN A 134 28.92 -6.32 -27.64
C GLN A 134 30.27 -5.65 -27.93
N GLN A 135 30.61 -4.58 -27.18
CA GLN A 135 31.90 -3.92 -27.33
C GLN A 135 33.06 -4.83 -26.89
N LYS A 136 32.92 -5.55 -25.77
CA LYS A 136 33.93 -6.51 -25.29
C LYS A 136 34.16 -7.64 -26.29
N ILE A 137 33.08 -8.22 -26.84
CA ILE A 137 33.15 -9.25 -27.90
C ILE A 137 33.90 -8.71 -29.12
N LYS A 138 33.60 -7.47 -29.55
CA LYS A 138 34.31 -6.83 -30.67
C LYS A 138 35.81 -6.67 -30.40
N ASN A 139 36.18 -6.19 -29.21
CA ASN A 139 37.57 -6.03 -28.81
C ASN A 139 38.30 -7.38 -28.70
N ASN A 140 37.67 -8.39 -28.08
CA ASN A 140 38.23 -9.73 -27.94
C ASN A 140 38.46 -10.39 -29.31
N LYS A 141 37.55 -10.20 -30.27
CA LYS A 141 37.73 -10.66 -31.65
C LYS A 141 38.95 -10.03 -32.33
N ALA A 142 39.14 -8.72 -32.19
CA ALA A 142 40.30 -8.02 -32.73
C ALA A 142 41.61 -8.50 -32.08
N ASN A 143 41.64 -8.65 -30.75
CA ASN A 143 42.80 -9.17 -30.02
C ASN A 143 43.12 -10.63 -30.41
N LEU A 144 42.10 -11.47 -30.57
CA LEU A 144 42.26 -12.85 -31.01
C LEU A 144 42.88 -12.93 -32.42
N GLU A 145 42.47 -12.03 -33.32
CA GLU A 145 43.03 -11.92 -34.67
C GLU A 145 44.49 -11.48 -34.63
N GLN A 146 44.84 -10.50 -33.79
CA GLN A 146 46.22 -10.09 -33.56
C GLN A 146 47.09 -11.24 -33.02
N VAL A 147 46.62 -11.97 -32.00
CA VAL A 147 47.34 -13.12 -31.43
C VAL A 147 47.50 -14.25 -32.46
N LYS A 148 46.47 -14.51 -33.29
CA LYS A 148 46.56 -15.48 -34.40
C LYS A 148 47.61 -15.07 -35.43
N ASN A 149 47.65 -13.79 -35.82
CA ASN A 149 48.65 -13.29 -36.75
C ASN A 149 50.07 -13.39 -36.17
N GLN A 150 50.25 -13.07 -34.88
CA GLN A 150 51.52 -13.24 -34.17
C GLN A 150 51.96 -14.71 -34.16
N LEU A 151 51.05 -15.65 -33.82
CA LEU A 151 51.32 -17.09 -33.86
C LEU A 151 51.73 -17.58 -35.25
N ASN A 152 51.08 -17.10 -36.31
CA ASN A 152 51.41 -17.46 -37.69
C ASN A 152 52.80 -16.92 -38.12
N SER A 153 53.21 -15.76 -37.60
CA SER A 153 54.52 -15.16 -37.87
C SER A 153 55.66 -15.72 -36.98
N ALA A 154 55.33 -16.42 -35.89
CA ALA A 154 56.28 -16.86 -34.86
C ALA A 154 57.08 -18.13 -35.21
N SER A 155 57.16 -18.52 -36.49
CA SER A 155 57.78 -19.78 -36.94
C SER A 155 59.28 -19.94 -36.59
N TYR A 156 59.94 -18.89 -36.08
CA TYR A 156 61.35 -18.88 -35.66
C TYR A 156 61.59 -18.40 -34.20
N GLN A 157 60.54 -18.21 -33.38
CA GLN A 157 60.65 -17.71 -32.01
C GLN A 157 60.87 -18.83 -30.95
N PRO A 158 61.36 -18.51 -29.74
CA PRO A 158 61.50 -19.48 -28.65
C PRO A 158 60.17 -20.15 -28.28
N LYS A 159 60.20 -21.47 -28.00
CA LYS A 159 59.00 -22.25 -27.61
C LYS A 159 58.23 -21.67 -26.41
N ALA A 160 58.91 -20.91 -25.53
CA ALA A 160 58.29 -20.26 -24.38
C ALA A 160 57.28 -19.16 -24.78
N ASP A 161 57.61 -18.37 -25.81
CA ASP A 161 56.76 -17.26 -26.28
C ASP A 161 55.53 -17.77 -27.03
N ILE A 162 55.69 -18.83 -27.83
CA ILE A 162 54.59 -19.54 -28.50
C ILE A 162 53.59 -20.08 -27.47
N LYS A 163 54.08 -20.70 -26.38
CA LYS A 163 53.23 -21.24 -25.30
C LYS A 163 52.46 -20.13 -24.56
N LYS A 164 53.05 -18.95 -24.40
CA LYS A 164 52.40 -17.77 -23.82
C LYS A 164 51.26 -17.26 -24.71
N LEU A 165 51.51 -17.11 -26.01
CA LEU A 165 50.49 -16.69 -26.99
C LEU A 165 49.34 -17.71 -27.11
N GLN A 166 49.63 -19.01 -27.07
CA GLN A 166 48.59 -20.06 -27.04
C GLN A 166 47.73 -19.99 -25.77
N LYS A 167 48.33 -19.68 -24.61
CA LYS A 167 47.59 -19.49 -23.37
C LYS A 167 46.66 -18.27 -23.47
N GLU A 168 47.16 -17.16 -24.02
CA GLU A 168 46.39 -15.94 -24.24
C GLU A 168 45.24 -16.14 -25.24
N GLN A 169 45.49 -16.84 -26.35
CA GLN A 169 44.44 -17.23 -27.31
C GLN A 169 43.31 -18.02 -26.63
N LYS A 170 43.66 -19.02 -25.81
CA LYS A 170 42.68 -19.85 -25.10
C LYS A 170 41.89 -19.03 -24.07
N GLN A 171 42.53 -18.08 -23.40
CA GLN A 171 41.87 -17.18 -22.46
C GLN A 171 40.84 -16.30 -23.19
N LEU A 172 41.23 -15.64 -24.28
CA LEU A 172 40.34 -14.80 -25.08
C LEU A 172 39.13 -15.58 -25.65
N GLN A 173 39.35 -16.84 -26.06
CA GLN A 173 38.27 -17.72 -26.52
C GLN A 173 37.28 -18.06 -25.40
N ASN A 174 37.78 -18.37 -24.19
CA ASN A 174 36.93 -18.67 -23.04
C ASN A 174 36.10 -17.44 -22.63
N GLU A 175 36.72 -16.25 -22.61
CA GLU A 175 36.04 -14.99 -22.31
C GLU A 175 34.97 -14.66 -23.35
N ASP A 176 35.25 -14.84 -24.65
CA ASP A 176 34.26 -14.63 -25.71
C ASP A 176 33.06 -15.57 -25.57
N LEU A 177 33.30 -16.85 -25.27
CA LEU A 177 32.24 -17.83 -25.02
C LEU A 177 31.38 -17.43 -23.80
N GLN A 178 32.01 -16.95 -22.72
CA GLN A 178 31.28 -16.46 -21.54
C GLN A 178 30.41 -15.25 -21.88
N LEU A 179 30.94 -14.28 -22.62
CA LEU A 179 30.22 -13.07 -23.04
C LEU A 179 29.05 -13.42 -23.98
N GLN A 180 29.22 -14.37 -24.89
CA GLN A 180 28.14 -14.85 -25.77
C GLN A 180 27.02 -15.54 -24.97
N ASN A 181 27.38 -16.38 -24.00
CA ASN A 181 26.41 -17.03 -23.11
C ASN A 181 25.65 -16.00 -22.26
N GLU A 182 26.34 -14.98 -21.76
CA GLU A 182 25.70 -13.88 -21.03
C GLU A 182 24.77 -13.08 -21.94
N GLN A 183 25.18 -12.77 -23.18
CA GLN A 183 24.36 -12.08 -24.15
C GLN A 183 23.07 -12.86 -24.46
N LYS A 184 23.17 -14.18 -24.57
CA LYS A 184 22.01 -15.07 -24.74
C LYS A 184 21.05 -14.97 -23.56
N LYS A 185 21.56 -15.05 -22.33
CA LYS A 185 20.75 -14.90 -21.10
C LYS A 185 20.07 -13.53 -21.02
N LEU A 186 20.78 -12.45 -21.39
CA LEU A 186 20.22 -11.10 -21.41
C LEU A 186 19.11 -10.96 -22.46
N ASN A 187 19.25 -11.59 -23.63
CA ASN A 187 18.20 -11.63 -24.65
C ASN A 187 16.96 -12.38 -24.18
N GLU A 188 17.13 -13.54 -23.55
CA GLU A 188 16.03 -14.32 -22.96
C GLU A 188 15.28 -13.52 -21.90
N LEU A 189 16.01 -12.89 -20.97
CA LEU A 189 15.44 -12.02 -19.94
C LEU A 189 14.71 -10.80 -20.53
N LYS A 190 15.27 -10.19 -21.59
CA LYS A 190 14.63 -9.08 -22.31
C LYS A 190 13.28 -9.49 -22.89
N LEU A 191 13.22 -10.66 -23.52
CA LEU A 191 11.99 -11.22 -24.10
C LEU A 191 10.96 -11.55 -23.01
N GLU A 192 11.39 -12.10 -21.88
CA GLU A 192 10.52 -12.37 -20.74
C GLU A 192 9.89 -11.08 -20.19
N ILE A 193 10.70 -10.04 -19.98
CA ILE A 193 10.21 -8.74 -19.51
C ILE A 193 9.24 -8.13 -20.51
N GLN A 194 9.54 -8.22 -21.81
CA GLN A 194 8.65 -7.72 -22.85
C GLN A 194 7.32 -8.47 -22.87
N LYS A 195 7.34 -9.79 -22.68
CA LYS A 195 6.14 -10.63 -22.62
C LYS A 195 5.26 -10.30 -21.40
N ASN A 196 5.88 -10.01 -20.26
CA ASN A 196 5.19 -9.73 -19.00
C ASN A 196 5.01 -8.22 -18.72
N MET A 197 5.28 -7.37 -19.71
CA MET A 197 5.34 -5.91 -19.54
C MET A 197 4.02 -5.33 -19.02
N SER A 198 2.89 -5.78 -19.56
CA SER A 198 1.56 -5.32 -19.13
C SER A 198 1.28 -5.62 -17.66
N GLY A 199 1.60 -6.83 -17.19
CA GLY A 199 1.41 -7.22 -15.79
C GLY A 199 2.29 -6.43 -14.82
N TYR A 200 3.50 -6.04 -15.26
CA TYR A 200 4.37 -5.16 -14.48
C TYR A 200 3.84 -3.73 -14.40
N GLU A 201 3.35 -3.18 -15.53
CA GLU A 201 2.74 -1.85 -15.57
C GLU A 201 1.46 -1.79 -14.73
N GLU A 202 0.62 -2.82 -14.79
CA GLU A 202 -0.56 -2.96 -13.93
C GLU A 202 -0.16 -3.01 -12.45
N SER A 203 0.88 -3.79 -12.12
CA SER A 203 1.35 -3.91 -10.73
C SER A 203 1.87 -2.57 -10.20
N ILE A 204 2.60 -1.80 -10.99
CA ILE A 204 3.02 -0.44 -10.61
C ILE A 204 1.78 0.44 -10.47
N TYR A 205 0.89 0.42 -11.46
CA TYR A 205 -0.28 1.26 -11.50
C TYR A 205 -1.18 1.06 -10.26
N LEU A 206 -1.33 -0.17 -9.78
CA LEU A 206 -2.22 -0.47 -8.64
C LEU A 206 -1.56 -0.37 -7.27
N TYR A 207 -0.28 -0.74 -7.14
CA TYR A 207 0.31 -1.02 -5.82
C TYR A 207 1.40 -0.06 -5.38
N TYR A 208 2.10 0.61 -6.29
CA TYR A 208 3.32 1.35 -5.94
C TYR A 208 3.33 2.75 -6.54
N PRO A 209 3.79 3.77 -5.80
CA PRO A 209 3.96 5.09 -6.38
C PRO A 209 4.94 5.02 -7.57
N PRO A 210 4.79 5.89 -8.58
CA PRO A 210 5.64 5.88 -9.77
C PRO A 210 7.10 6.12 -9.39
N LEU A 211 7.86 5.03 -9.28
CA LEU A 211 9.24 5.02 -8.78
C LEU A 211 10.20 5.79 -9.65
N THR A 212 9.89 5.99 -10.93
CA THR A 212 10.74 6.72 -11.87
C THR A 212 10.86 8.20 -11.52
N VAL A 213 9.92 8.76 -10.75
CA VAL A 213 9.88 10.18 -10.41
C VAL A 213 10.02 10.41 -8.91
N LEU A 214 9.49 9.50 -8.06
CA LEU A 214 9.35 9.73 -6.62
C LEU A 214 9.73 8.49 -5.78
N GLU A 215 10.96 7.99 -5.94
CA GLU A 215 11.46 6.82 -5.17
C GLU A 215 11.40 7.02 -3.64
N GLU A 216 11.50 8.26 -3.17
CA GLU A 216 11.52 8.60 -1.74
C GLU A 216 10.14 8.52 -1.08
N GLU A 217 9.09 8.61 -1.90
CA GLU A 217 7.68 8.56 -1.50
C GLU A 217 7.16 7.13 -1.30
N VAL A 218 7.99 6.11 -1.51
CA VAL A 218 7.64 4.73 -1.14
C VAL A 218 7.34 4.66 0.35
N MET A 219 6.22 4.04 0.68
CA MET A 219 5.72 3.86 2.04
C MET A 219 6.15 2.52 2.62
N PRO A 220 6.24 2.37 3.95
CA PRO A 220 6.73 1.15 4.58
C PRO A 220 5.69 0.02 4.61
N THR A 221 4.43 0.28 4.25
CA THR A 221 3.37 -0.73 4.19
C THR A 221 2.73 -0.82 2.80
N ARG A 222 2.11 -1.97 2.49
CA ARG A 222 1.35 -2.16 1.24
C ARG A 222 0.19 -1.18 1.13
N LEU A 223 -0.55 -0.97 2.23
CA LEU A 223 -1.67 -0.02 2.24
C LEU A 223 -1.18 1.40 1.94
N GLY A 224 -0.11 1.82 2.60
CA GLY A 224 0.49 3.13 2.36
C GLY A 224 0.91 3.31 0.90
N ASN A 225 1.53 2.30 0.29
CA ASN A 225 1.95 2.39 -1.11
C ASN A 225 0.75 2.50 -2.09
N ILE A 226 -0.35 1.79 -1.84
CA ILE A 226 -1.57 1.88 -2.67
C ILE A 226 -2.20 3.27 -2.58
N LEU A 227 -2.38 3.80 -1.36
CA LEU A 227 -3.00 5.11 -1.16
C LEU A 227 -2.09 6.25 -1.64
N LYS A 228 -0.78 6.14 -1.38
CA LYS A 228 0.23 7.08 -1.87
C LYS A 228 0.36 7.07 -3.40
N ASN A 229 0.18 5.91 -4.02
CA ASN A 229 0.11 5.81 -5.48
C ASN A 229 -1.07 6.62 -6.05
N ALA A 230 -2.25 6.58 -5.44
CA ALA A 230 -3.38 7.41 -5.87
C ALA A 230 -3.13 8.90 -5.63
N GLU A 231 -2.52 9.25 -4.49
CA GLU A 231 -2.14 10.63 -4.16
C GLU A 231 -1.15 11.21 -5.18
N LEU A 232 -0.15 10.43 -5.60
CA LEU A 232 0.90 10.92 -6.51
C LEU A 232 0.55 10.78 -7.98
N TYR A 233 -0.52 10.05 -8.32
CA TYR A 233 -0.92 9.84 -9.70
C TYR A 233 -1.19 11.16 -10.45
N PRO A 234 -2.02 12.09 -9.95
CA PRO A 234 -2.24 13.38 -10.61
C PRO A 234 -0.97 14.24 -10.70
N LEU A 235 -0.09 14.19 -9.69
CA LEU A 235 1.17 14.93 -9.69
C LEU A 235 2.11 14.41 -10.79
N SER A 236 2.27 13.09 -10.88
CA SER A 236 3.17 12.46 -11.85
C SER A 236 2.71 12.65 -13.30
N ARG A 237 1.39 12.68 -13.53
CA ARG A 237 0.80 12.73 -14.88
C ARG A 237 0.46 14.16 -15.31
N TYR A 238 -0.15 14.95 -14.45
CA TYR A 238 -0.70 16.27 -14.80
C TYR A 238 -0.02 17.43 -14.07
N LYS A 239 1.00 17.17 -13.24
CA LYS A 239 1.61 18.17 -12.33
C LYS A 239 0.61 18.79 -11.35
N ILE A 240 -0.45 18.04 -11.04
CA ILE A 240 -1.48 18.45 -10.09
C ILE A 240 -1.10 17.99 -8.69
N ASP A 241 -0.99 18.93 -7.76
CA ASP A 241 -0.94 18.60 -6.34
C ASP A 241 -2.32 18.11 -5.86
N THR A 242 -2.42 16.81 -5.63
CA THR A 242 -3.67 16.15 -5.25
C THR A 242 -4.24 16.71 -3.94
N VAL A 243 -3.42 16.89 -2.92
CA VAL A 243 -3.89 17.33 -1.59
C VAL A 243 -4.48 18.74 -1.68
N LEU A 244 -3.87 19.58 -2.51
CA LEU A 244 -4.29 20.97 -2.71
C LEU A 244 -5.57 21.10 -3.54
N ILE A 245 -5.68 20.32 -4.62
CA ILE A 245 -6.78 20.42 -5.59
C ILE A 245 -7.99 19.59 -5.16
N TRP A 246 -7.80 18.52 -4.38
CA TRP A 246 -8.87 17.61 -3.99
C TRP A 246 -10.12 18.28 -3.40
N PRO A 247 -10.04 19.24 -2.45
CA PRO A 247 -11.25 19.89 -1.92
C PRO A 247 -12.08 20.63 -2.98
N ARG A 248 -11.41 21.19 -3.99
CA ARG A 248 -12.05 21.91 -5.10
C ARG A 248 -12.61 20.96 -6.14
N LEU A 249 -11.86 19.90 -6.46
CA LEU A 249 -12.33 18.87 -7.37
C LEU A 249 -13.54 18.13 -6.78
N TYR A 250 -13.45 17.73 -5.50
CA TYR A 250 -14.50 17.00 -4.80
C TYR A 250 -15.83 17.77 -4.79
N SER A 251 -15.82 19.10 -4.63
CA SER A 251 -17.06 19.87 -4.64
C SER A 251 -17.78 19.80 -6.00
N LEU A 252 -17.04 19.71 -7.11
CA LEU A 252 -17.56 19.59 -8.47
C LEU A 252 -18.05 18.19 -8.85
N LEU A 253 -17.60 17.14 -8.15
CA LEU A 253 -17.97 15.77 -8.53
C LEU A 253 -19.50 15.55 -8.49
N PRO A 254 -20.08 14.85 -9.48
CA PRO A 254 -21.48 14.47 -9.48
C PRO A 254 -21.85 13.66 -8.23
N GLN A 255 -23.11 13.78 -7.77
CA GLN A 255 -23.57 13.09 -6.56
C GLN A 255 -23.40 11.57 -6.65
N ASP A 256 -23.65 10.97 -7.81
CA ASP A 256 -23.49 9.52 -8.01
C ASP A 256 -22.02 9.09 -7.88
N PHE A 257 -21.10 9.90 -8.42
CA PHE A 257 -19.66 9.64 -8.32
C PHE A 257 -19.16 9.79 -6.88
N LYS A 258 -19.62 10.83 -6.15
CA LYS A 258 -19.37 10.98 -4.71
C LYS A 258 -19.83 9.74 -3.95
N GLN A 259 -21.01 9.21 -4.23
CA GLN A 259 -21.50 7.99 -3.59
C GLN A 259 -20.63 6.76 -3.90
N ILE A 260 -20.16 6.59 -5.13
CA ILE A 260 -19.25 5.49 -5.51
C ILE A 260 -17.94 5.59 -4.72
N LEU A 261 -17.36 6.78 -4.67
CA LEU A 261 -16.13 7.05 -3.96
C LEU A 261 -16.28 6.83 -2.44
N GLU A 262 -17.33 7.38 -1.83
CA GLU A 262 -17.63 7.18 -0.41
C GLU A 262 -17.85 5.70 -0.09
N ARG A 263 -18.57 4.94 -0.93
CA ARG A 263 -18.74 3.49 -0.72
C ARG A 263 -17.41 2.73 -0.75
N ALA A 264 -16.51 3.08 -1.67
CA ALA A 264 -15.19 2.47 -1.73
C ALA A 264 -14.36 2.80 -0.47
N ARG A 265 -14.40 4.05 -0.01
CA ARG A 265 -13.78 4.49 1.23
C ARG A 265 -14.34 3.76 2.45
N SER A 266 -15.66 3.66 2.53
CA SER A 266 -16.37 2.94 3.60
C SER A 266 -15.95 1.46 3.69
N SER A 267 -15.77 0.79 2.56
CA SER A 267 -15.27 -0.60 2.53
C SER A 267 -13.86 -0.71 3.10
N LEU A 268 -12.98 0.24 2.75
CA LEU A 268 -11.64 0.32 3.32
C LEU A 268 -11.68 0.54 4.83
N GLU A 269 -12.46 1.53 5.29
CA GLU A 269 -12.61 1.87 6.72
C GLU A 269 -13.13 0.69 7.55
N LEU A 270 -14.10 -0.07 7.03
CA LEU A 270 -14.61 -1.28 7.68
C LEU A 270 -13.51 -2.34 7.83
N MET A 271 -12.79 -2.65 6.76
CA MET A 271 -11.76 -3.69 6.77
C MET A 271 -10.59 -3.35 7.70
N VAL A 272 -10.17 -2.08 7.73
CA VAL A 272 -9.18 -1.57 8.67
C VAL A 272 -9.72 -1.65 10.11
N THR A 273 -10.98 -1.31 10.33
CA THR A 273 -11.62 -1.38 11.65
C THR A 273 -11.64 -2.80 12.20
N ILE A 274 -12.10 -3.78 11.41
CA ILE A 274 -12.11 -5.19 11.81
C ILE A 274 -10.67 -5.66 12.07
N SER A 275 -9.72 -5.29 11.20
CA SER A 275 -8.32 -5.67 11.37
C SER A 275 -7.74 -5.15 12.69
N ALA A 276 -7.94 -3.88 12.98
CA ALA A 276 -7.38 -3.23 14.16
C ALA A 276 -8.05 -3.73 15.46
N LEU A 277 -9.38 -3.87 15.48
CA LEU A 277 -10.09 -4.42 16.64
C LEU A 277 -9.72 -5.88 16.90
N SER A 278 -9.52 -6.69 15.86
CA SER A 278 -9.08 -8.09 16.00
C SER A 278 -7.65 -8.19 16.52
N GLY A 279 -6.76 -7.30 16.06
CA GLY A 279 -5.39 -7.21 16.57
C GLY A 279 -5.36 -6.76 18.04
N MET A 280 -6.15 -5.75 18.39
CA MET A 280 -6.32 -5.32 19.78
C MET A 280 -6.91 -6.42 20.66
N PHE A 281 -7.89 -7.17 20.14
CA PHE A 281 -8.47 -8.31 20.84
C PHE A 281 -7.41 -9.36 21.12
N ALA A 282 -6.64 -9.79 20.11
CA ALA A 282 -5.56 -10.75 20.28
C ALA A 282 -4.59 -10.29 21.38
N ILE A 283 -4.12 -9.04 21.34
CA ILE A 283 -3.17 -8.52 22.31
C ILE A 283 -3.78 -8.44 23.72
N PHE A 284 -4.92 -7.77 23.90
CA PHE A 284 -5.49 -7.52 25.22
C PHE A 284 -6.05 -8.79 25.87
N SER A 285 -6.72 -9.64 25.10
CA SER A 285 -7.17 -10.95 25.58
C SER A 285 -5.99 -11.81 26.03
N SER A 286 -4.91 -11.89 25.25
CA SER A 286 -3.73 -12.68 25.57
C SER A 286 -2.99 -12.17 26.80
N VAL A 287 -2.79 -10.85 26.91
CA VAL A 287 -2.17 -10.25 28.09
C VAL A 287 -3.01 -10.54 29.33
N TYR A 288 -4.33 -10.33 29.27
CA TYR A 288 -5.22 -10.62 30.38
C TYR A 288 -5.15 -12.10 30.80
N LEU A 289 -5.28 -13.03 29.85
CA LEU A 289 -5.27 -14.47 30.10
C LEU A 289 -3.94 -14.97 30.69
N LEU A 290 -2.82 -14.36 30.31
CA LEU A 290 -1.52 -14.64 30.93
C LEU A 290 -1.45 -14.16 32.38
N VAL A 291 -2.01 -12.98 32.69
CA VAL A 291 -2.02 -12.42 34.05
C VAL A 291 -2.86 -13.28 35.00
N VAL A 292 -4.05 -13.70 34.56
CA VAL A 292 -4.96 -14.54 35.37
C VAL A 292 -4.57 -16.03 35.35
N LYS A 293 -3.52 -16.41 34.62
CA LYS A 293 -3.04 -17.80 34.46
C LYS A 293 -4.16 -18.76 34.01
N ALA A 294 -4.98 -18.30 33.07
CA ALA A 294 -6.07 -19.10 32.50
C ALA A 294 -5.54 -20.25 31.63
N SER A 295 -6.46 -21.08 31.14
CA SER A 295 -6.15 -22.20 30.25
C SER A 295 -5.36 -21.78 29.01
N GLY A 296 -4.28 -22.51 28.71
CA GLY A 296 -3.45 -22.28 27.52
C GLY A 296 -4.21 -22.44 26.20
N PHE A 297 -5.26 -23.27 26.16
CA PHE A 297 -6.11 -23.41 24.97
C PHE A 297 -6.91 -22.15 24.68
N LEU A 298 -7.49 -21.52 25.71
CA LEU A 298 -8.23 -20.25 25.57
C LEU A 298 -7.28 -19.13 25.10
N PHE A 299 -6.08 -19.09 25.66
CA PHE A 299 -5.03 -18.17 25.25
C PHE A 299 -4.67 -18.34 23.76
N LEU A 300 -4.36 -19.57 23.33
CA LEU A 300 -4.00 -19.86 21.93
C LEU A 300 -5.16 -19.54 20.99
N GLY A 301 -6.39 -19.89 21.36
CA GLY A 301 -7.58 -19.59 20.58
C GLY A 301 -7.81 -18.10 20.37
N CYS A 302 -7.73 -17.29 21.44
CA CYS A 302 -7.92 -15.84 21.34
C CYS A 302 -6.76 -15.16 20.59
N PHE A 303 -5.52 -15.57 20.88
CA PHE A 303 -4.34 -15.00 20.24
C PHE A 303 -4.33 -15.28 18.74
N TRP A 304 -4.36 -16.55 18.34
CA TRP A 304 -4.27 -16.93 16.94
C TRP A 304 -5.56 -16.60 16.19
N GLY A 305 -6.73 -16.79 16.81
CA GLY A 305 -8.01 -16.41 16.21
C GLY A 305 -8.08 -14.92 15.90
N GLY A 306 -7.70 -14.07 16.86
CA GLY A 306 -7.65 -12.62 16.67
C GLY A 306 -6.61 -12.19 15.63
N LEU A 307 -5.40 -12.77 15.66
CA LEU A 307 -4.36 -12.48 14.67
C LEU A 307 -4.74 -12.91 13.25
N LEU A 308 -5.35 -14.09 13.09
CA LEU A 308 -5.81 -14.59 11.79
C LEU A 308 -6.89 -13.67 11.23
N LEU A 309 -7.90 -13.31 12.03
CA LEU A 309 -8.95 -12.39 11.59
C LEU A 309 -8.38 -11.01 11.28
N ALA A 310 -7.42 -10.52 12.07
CA ALA A 310 -6.73 -9.27 11.82
C ALA A 310 -6.01 -9.28 10.46
N TRP A 311 -5.31 -10.37 10.18
CA TRP A 311 -4.56 -10.55 8.93
C TRP A 311 -5.49 -10.69 7.71
N PHE A 312 -6.54 -11.50 7.78
CA PHE A 312 -7.52 -11.65 6.68
C PHE A 312 -8.20 -10.31 6.38
N SER A 313 -8.61 -9.58 7.42
CA SER A 313 -9.24 -8.27 7.26
C SER A 313 -8.27 -7.24 6.68
N TYR A 314 -6.98 -7.31 7.03
CA TYR A 314 -5.96 -6.48 6.39
C TYR A 314 -5.80 -6.79 4.89
N GLN A 315 -5.83 -8.06 4.47
CA GLN A 315 -5.83 -8.39 3.04
C GLN A 315 -7.08 -7.82 2.34
N GLY A 316 -8.25 -7.91 2.98
CA GLY A 316 -9.49 -7.28 2.49
C GLY A 316 -9.38 -5.74 2.40
N ALA A 317 -8.68 -5.12 3.34
CA ALA A 317 -8.39 -3.68 3.32
C ALA A 317 -7.53 -3.31 2.12
N LEU A 318 -6.52 -4.11 1.76
CA LEU A 318 -5.71 -3.87 0.56
C LEU A 318 -6.55 -3.92 -0.72
N GLY A 319 -7.46 -4.89 -0.85
CA GLY A 319 -8.39 -4.95 -1.98
C GLY A 319 -9.31 -3.72 -2.06
N SER A 320 -9.87 -3.31 -0.92
CA SER A 320 -10.72 -2.12 -0.84
C SER A 320 -9.94 -0.82 -1.14
N ALA A 321 -8.68 -0.75 -0.69
CA ALA A 321 -7.80 0.39 -0.93
C ALA A 321 -7.50 0.57 -2.41
N ILE A 322 -7.31 -0.51 -3.18
CA ILE A 322 -7.08 -0.44 -4.63
C ILE A 322 -8.31 0.15 -5.33
N VAL A 323 -9.51 -0.31 -4.98
CA VAL A 323 -10.75 0.21 -5.56
C VAL A 323 -10.90 1.70 -5.24
N TYR A 324 -10.70 2.10 -3.98
CA TYR A 324 -10.75 3.50 -3.57
C TYR A 324 -9.70 4.36 -4.29
N ALA A 325 -8.45 3.88 -4.33
CA ALA A 325 -7.34 4.51 -5.04
C ALA A 325 -7.67 4.74 -6.53
N GLN A 326 -8.25 3.75 -7.20
CA GLN A 326 -8.70 3.89 -8.59
C GLN A 326 -9.78 4.96 -8.76
N GLN A 327 -10.76 5.03 -7.86
CA GLN A 327 -11.80 6.07 -7.94
C GLN A 327 -11.22 7.47 -7.80
N ILE A 328 -10.21 7.68 -6.94
CA ILE A 328 -9.48 8.97 -6.88
C ILE A 328 -8.84 9.29 -8.22
N LYS A 329 -8.12 8.34 -8.84
CA LYS A 329 -7.48 8.56 -10.14
C LYS A 329 -8.49 8.90 -11.23
N VAL A 330 -9.58 8.15 -11.30
CA VAL A 330 -10.68 8.38 -12.24
C VAL A 330 -11.30 9.76 -12.03
N ALA A 331 -11.41 10.23 -10.78
CA ALA A 331 -11.90 11.58 -10.49
C ALA A 331 -11.04 12.66 -11.19
N PHE A 332 -9.72 12.55 -11.12
CA PHE A 332 -8.82 13.46 -11.83
C PHE A 332 -8.83 13.24 -13.34
N ASP A 333 -8.86 11.98 -13.79
CA ASP A 333 -8.87 11.64 -15.22
C ASP A 333 -10.11 12.20 -15.94
N LEU A 334 -11.25 12.29 -15.26
CA LEU A 334 -12.51 12.75 -15.84
C LEU A 334 -12.79 14.23 -15.58
N TYR A 335 -12.58 14.72 -14.36
CA TYR A 335 -13.14 16.01 -13.92
C TYR A 335 -12.12 17.16 -13.82
N ARG A 336 -10.82 16.92 -14.06
CA ARG A 336 -9.81 17.99 -13.95
C ARG A 336 -10.07 19.15 -14.93
N ASN A 337 -10.44 18.86 -16.17
CA ASN A 337 -10.71 19.90 -17.18
C ASN A 337 -12.00 20.68 -16.88
N GLU A 338 -12.98 20.03 -16.24
CA GLU A 338 -14.16 20.72 -15.75
C GLU A 338 -13.80 21.72 -14.65
N LEU A 339 -12.87 21.37 -13.75
CA LEU A 339 -12.38 22.30 -12.74
C LEU A 339 -11.68 23.52 -13.37
N LEU A 340 -10.85 23.35 -14.40
CA LEU A 340 -10.26 24.49 -15.14
C LEU A 340 -11.33 25.40 -15.74
N SER A 341 -12.37 24.80 -16.32
CA SER A 341 -13.50 25.53 -16.91
C SER A 341 -14.24 26.36 -15.85
N GLN A 342 -14.48 25.79 -14.67
CA GLN A 342 -15.12 26.48 -13.54
C GLN A 342 -14.24 27.60 -12.97
N MET A 343 -12.92 27.43 -13.02
CA MET A 343 -11.94 28.47 -12.68
C MET A 343 -11.79 29.53 -13.78
N ARG A 344 -12.51 29.40 -14.91
CA ARG A 344 -12.45 30.28 -16.08
C ARG A 344 -11.05 30.37 -16.70
N LEU A 345 -10.32 29.26 -16.65
CA LEU A 345 -9.02 29.11 -17.31
C LEU A 345 -9.20 28.48 -18.70
N PRO A 346 -8.32 28.77 -19.66
CA PRO A 346 -8.35 28.13 -20.97
C PRO A 346 -8.15 26.62 -20.83
N LEU A 347 -8.85 25.86 -21.66
CA LEU A 347 -8.64 24.42 -21.76
C LEU A 347 -7.36 24.14 -22.54
N PRO A 348 -6.48 23.26 -22.05
CA PRO A 348 -5.23 22.96 -22.73
C PRO A 348 -5.46 22.20 -24.04
N GLU A 349 -4.73 22.58 -25.10
CA GLU A 349 -4.75 21.87 -26.38
C GLU A 349 -3.68 20.76 -26.42
N THR A 350 -2.62 20.92 -25.65
CA THR A 350 -1.52 19.94 -25.56
C THR A 350 -1.30 19.46 -24.13
N TYR A 351 -0.69 18.28 -24.02
CA TYR A 351 -0.34 17.70 -22.73
C TYR A 351 0.72 18.53 -21.97
N GLN A 352 1.64 19.19 -22.69
CA GLN A 352 2.67 20.03 -22.06
C GLN A 352 2.03 21.30 -21.48
N GLU A 353 1.16 21.95 -22.25
CA GLU A 353 0.38 23.09 -21.80
C GLU A 353 -0.52 22.75 -20.59
N GLU A 354 -1.16 21.57 -20.60
CA GLU A 354 -1.95 21.08 -19.47
C GLU A 354 -1.11 21.04 -18.18
N GLN A 355 0.10 20.49 -18.25
CA GLN A 355 1.00 20.43 -17.10
C GLN A 355 1.43 21.82 -16.60
N GLU A 356 1.74 22.73 -17.51
CA GLU A 356 2.13 24.11 -17.17
C GLU A 356 1.00 24.87 -16.49
N ILE A 357 -0.23 24.77 -17.01
CA ILE A 357 -1.41 25.40 -16.41
C ILE A 357 -1.63 24.87 -14.99
N TRP A 358 -1.58 23.54 -14.80
CA TRP A 358 -1.79 22.96 -13.47
C TRP A 358 -0.70 23.31 -12.48
N GLU A 359 0.56 23.39 -12.92
CA GLU A 359 1.67 23.84 -12.07
C GLU A 359 1.46 25.29 -11.64
N GLN A 360 1.04 26.17 -12.57
CA GLN A 360 0.71 27.56 -12.25
C GLN A 360 -0.48 27.68 -11.31
N VAL A 361 -1.53 26.88 -11.50
CA VAL A 361 -2.70 26.83 -10.60
C VAL A 361 -2.27 26.41 -9.19
N CYS A 362 -1.47 25.35 -9.06
CA CYS A 362 -0.98 24.92 -7.76
C CYS A 362 -0.13 26.01 -7.11
N ARG A 363 0.79 26.62 -7.86
CA ARG A 363 1.62 27.73 -7.39
C ARG A 363 0.77 28.93 -6.93
N PHE A 364 -0.24 29.31 -7.69
CA PHE A 364 -1.17 30.39 -7.33
C PHE A 364 -1.91 30.10 -6.02
N ILE A 365 -2.32 28.85 -5.78
CA ILE A 365 -2.98 28.49 -4.51
C ILE A 365 -1.96 28.47 -3.36
N TYR A 366 -0.71 28.06 -3.61
CA TYR A 366 0.36 28.05 -2.60
C TYR A 366 0.84 29.44 -2.18
N THR A 367 0.95 30.35 -3.14
CA THR A 367 1.47 31.71 -2.94
C THR A 367 0.40 32.72 -3.33
N GLU A 368 -0.07 33.53 -2.38
CA GLU A 368 -1.10 34.57 -2.56
C GLU A 368 -0.73 35.69 -3.57
N LYS A 369 0.33 35.56 -4.36
CA LYS A 369 0.80 36.60 -5.29
C LYS A 369 0.83 36.12 -6.73
N ILE A 370 0.19 36.93 -7.58
CA ILE A 370 0.33 36.97 -9.04
C ILE A 370 1.69 37.57 -9.39
#